data_AF-A0A2D3UP93-F1
#
_entry.id   AF-A0A2D3UP93-F1
#
_cell.length_a   1.000
_cell.length_b   1.000
_cell.length_c   1.000
_cell.angle_alpha   90.00
_cell.angle_beta   90.00
_cell.angle_gamma   90.00
#
_symmetry.space_group_name_H-M   'P 1'
#
loop_
_entity.id
_entity.type
_entity.pdbx_description
1 polymer ?
#
loop_
_entity_poly.entity_id
_entity_poly.type
_entity_poly.pdbx_seq_one_letter_code
_entity_poly.pdbx_strand_id
1 'polypeptide(L)'
;MFTVAKPGDAPTLSSKWYIMFGKYSITTKAAPGTGIVSSAVLQSDDLDEIDWEWLGGAVAEVQSNYFGKGQTTTYDRAAIHAVANTQAEFHTYTTEWTENQIVWSIDNKVIRVLNAGQAGGQYPQTPMQLKIGAWAGGDSSNSQGTIDWAGGPTSYGAGPFTMYVSSVSIVDYSTGTSYSYGDQSGSWESIVAAGGAVNGNSGGSVTVTDAPAITSTTSGNVAWDGTHRTNTATVSYTTLPGLPSGWSISASGKVVPSSATTVIASIPINLTYALAGFCLLAGSFLHGFRF
;
A
#
# COMPACT_ATOMS: atom_id res chain seq x y z
N MET A 1 -10.40 9.35 -8.28
CA MET A 1 -11.42 8.62 -9.07
C MET A 1 -10.71 7.52 -9.82
N PHE A 2 -11.29 6.33 -9.86
CA PHE A 2 -10.75 5.16 -10.56
C PHE A 2 -11.84 4.64 -11.48
N THR A 3 -11.73 4.97 -12.78
CA THR A 3 -12.76 4.69 -13.78
C THR A 3 -12.36 3.55 -14.71
N VAL A 4 -13.23 2.55 -14.82
CA VAL A 4 -13.16 1.45 -15.79
C VAL A 4 -14.19 1.72 -16.88
N ALA A 5 -13.74 2.07 -18.09
CA ALA A 5 -14.61 2.42 -19.21
C ALA A 5 -14.59 1.38 -20.34
N LYS A 6 -13.48 0.64 -20.48
CA LYS A 6 -13.27 -0.33 -21.56
C LYS A 6 -12.39 -1.51 -21.08
N PRO A 7 -12.33 -2.61 -21.85
CA PRO A 7 -11.43 -3.72 -21.54
C PRO A 7 -9.99 -3.26 -21.28
N GLY A 8 -9.38 -3.85 -20.25
CA GLY A 8 -8.01 -3.53 -19.83
C GLY A 8 -7.83 -2.26 -19.01
N ASP A 9 -8.86 -1.42 -18.82
CA ASP A 9 -8.79 -0.32 -17.86
C ASP A 9 -8.66 -0.89 -16.44
N ALA A 10 -7.55 -0.56 -15.77
CA ALA A 10 -7.28 -0.89 -14.37
C ALA A 10 -6.56 0.29 -13.71
N PRO A 11 -7.22 1.45 -13.53
CA PRO A 11 -6.62 2.58 -12.85
C PRO A 11 -6.20 2.22 -11.42
N THR A 12 -4.93 2.44 -11.11
CA THR A 12 -4.32 2.13 -9.81
C THR A 12 -3.53 3.32 -9.29
N LEU A 13 -3.63 3.56 -7.99
CA LEU A 13 -2.75 4.44 -7.23
C LEU A 13 -1.98 3.61 -6.22
N SER A 14 -0.66 3.73 -6.22
CA SER A 14 0.22 3.05 -5.27
C SER A 14 0.97 4.06 -4.42
N SER A 15 1.11 3.79 -3.13
CA SER A 15 1.98 4.59 -2.26
C SER A 15 3.44 4.42 -2.68
N LYS A 16 4.21 5.50 -2.65
CA LYS A 16 5.68 5.44 -2.86
C LYS A 16 6.42 4.84 -1.67
N TRP A 17 5.78 4.87 -0.51
CA TRP A 17 6.31 4.38 0.76
C TRP A 17 5.63 3.07 1.13
N TYR A 18 6.32 2.33 2.00
CA TYR A 18 5.78 1.18 2.71
C TYR A 18 5.48 1.60 4.15
N ILE A 19 4.54 0.90 4.79
CA ILE A 19 4.38 0.87 6.24
C ILE A 19 4.77 -0.50 6.77
N MET A 20 5.22 -0.55 8.02
CA MET A 20 5.51 -1.82 8.69
C MET A 20 4.72 -1.88 9.99
N PHE A 21 3.70 -2.74 9.97
CA PHE A 21 2.52 -2.61 10.83
C PHE A 21 1.90 -1.21 10.73
N GLY A 22 0.74 -1.00 11.32
CA GLY A 22 0.09 0.30 11.29
C GLY A 22 -1.41 0.25 11.21
N LYS A 23 -1.97 1.37 10.78
CA LYS A 23 -3.40 1.54 10.59
C LYS A 23 -3.64 2.36 9.35
N TYR A 24 -4.45 1.86 8.42
CA TYR A 24 -4.95 2.67 7.32
C TYR A 24 -6.47 2.74 7.37
N SER A 25 -7.01 3.86 6.87
CA SER A 25 -8.44 4.07 6.70
C SER A 25 -8.70 4.70 5.35
N ILE A 26 -9.65 4.15 4.60
CA ILE A 26 -10.08 4.65 3.31
C ILE A 26 -11.57 4.97 3.36
N THR A 27 -11.94 6.20 3.02
CA THR A 27 -13.35 6.57 2.80
C THR A 27 -13.65 6.47 1.33
N THR A 28 -14.45 5.48 0.94
CA THR A 28 -14.70 5.15 -0.47
C THR A 28 -16.16 4.84 -0.75
N LYS A 29 -16.55 5.10 -2.00
CA LYS A 29 -17.77 4.63 -2.65
C LYS A 29 -17.33 3.78 -3.85
N ALA A 30 -17.67 2.50 -3.83
CA ALA A 30 -17.22 1.52 -4.81
C ALA A 30 -17.82 1.76 -6.20
N ALA A 31 -17.14 1.27 -7.24
CA ALA A 31 -17.67 1.29 -8.60
C ALA A 31 -18.85 0.32 -8.73
N PRO A 32 -19.97 0.73 -9.39
CA PRO A 32 -21.05 -0.19 -9.74
C PRO A 32 -20.71 -1.02 -10.97
N GLY A 33 -21.55 -2.02 -11.24
CA GLY A 33 -21.51 -2.83 -12.47
C GLY A 33 -21.07 -4.27 -12.21
N THR A 34 -21.80 -5.22 -12.80
CA THR A 34 -21.43 -6.65 -12.74
C THR A 34 -20.01 -6.85 -13.29
N GLY A 35 -19.20 -7.64 -12.58
CA GLY A 35 -17.83 -7.92 -12.98
C GLY A 35 -16.82 -6.79 -12.69
N ILE A 36 -17.27 -5.62 -12.22
CA ILE A 36 -16.38 -4.53 -11.80
C ILE A 36 -15.98 -4.75 -10.36
N VAL A 37 -14.68 -4.57 -10.09
CA VAL A 37 -14.09 -4.72 -8.78
C VAL A 37 -13.45 -3.40 -8.38
N SER A 38 -13.72 -2.95 -7.15
CA SER A 38 -12.93 -1.90 -6.50
C SER A 38 -12.06 -2.56 -5.43
N SER A 39 -10.83 -2.08 -5.25
CA SER A 39 -9.84 -2.74 -4.39
C SER A 39 -9.06 -1.71 -3.57
N ALA A 40 -8.78 -2.05 -2.31
CA ALA A 40 -7.83 -1.35 -1.45
C ALA A 40 -6.96 -2.40 -0.75
N VAL A 41 -5.67 -2.40 -1.07
CA VAL A 41 -4.76 -3.52 -0.79
C VAL A 41 -3.49 -2.99 -0.12
N LEU A 42 -3.13 -3.54 1.03
CA LEU A 42 -1.74 -3.52 1.50
C LEU A 42 -1.04 -4.74 0.91
N GLN A 43 0.10 -4.56 0.24
CA GLN A 43 0.89 -5.67 -0.30
C GLN A 43 2.40 -5.44 -0.15
N SER A 44 3.13 -6.48 0.26
CA SER A 44 4.58 -6.48 0.39
C SER A 44 5.28 -6.96 -0.89
N ASP A 45 6.60 -6.86 -0.91
CA ASP A 45 7.42 -7.37 -2.02
C ASP A 45 7.53 -8.89 -2.02
N ASP A 46 7.39 -9.54 -0.86
CA ASP A 46 7.30 -11.01 -0.75
C ASP A 46 5.84 -11.53 -0.81
N LEU A 47 4.89 -10.66 -1.15
CA LEU A 47 3.48 -10.99 -1.41
C LEU A 47 2.67 -11.40 -0.15
N ASP A 48 3.04 -10.87 1.01
CA ASP A 48 2.09 -10.69 2.09
C ASP A 48 1.06 -9.64 1.64
N GLU A 49 -0.22 -9.86 1.94
CA GLU A 49 -1.33 -9.06 1.45
C GLU A 49 -2.47 -8.94 2.47
N ILE A 50 -3.09 -7.76 2.55
CA ILE A 50 -4.34 -7.51 3.28
C ILE A 50 -5.22 -6.62 2.41
N ASP A 51 -6.42 -7.08 2.08
CA ASP A 51 -7.27 -6.39 1.13
C ASP A 51 -8.70 -6.14 1.62
N TRP A 52 -9.32 -5.17 0.94
CA TRP A 52 -10.76 -4.99 0.81
C TRP A 52 -11.12 -5.06 -0.67
N GLU A 53 -12.14 -5.84 -1.00
CA GLU A 53 -12.67 -6.00 -2.35
C GLU A 53 -14.17 -5.73 -2.38
N TRP A 54 -14.60 -4.81 -3.25
CA TRP A 54 -16.02 -4.51 -3.49
C TRP A 54 -16.40 -4.98 -4.89
N LEU A 55 -17.41 -5.83 -4.97
CA LEU A 55 -17.96 -6.28 -6.24
C LEU A 55 -19.10 -5.34 -6.66
N GLY A 56 -19.03 -4.79 -7.87
CA GLY A 56 -19.96 -3.76 -8.34
C GLY A 56 -21.40 -4.24 -8.53
N GLY A 57 -21.63 -5.56 -8.56
CA GLY A 57 -22.96 -6.18 -8.54
C GLY A 57 -23.49 -6.52 -7.14
N ALA A 58 -22.65 -6.44 -6.11
CA ALA A 58 -23.00 -6.85 -4.74
C ALA A 58 -23.13 -5.61 -3.84
N VAL A 59 -24.33 -5.03 -3.81
CA VAL A 59 -24.54 -3.68 -3.23
C VAL A 59 -24.63 -3.63 -1.71
N ALA A 60 -24.72 -4.78 -1.06
CA ALA A 60 -24.98 -4.91 0.37
C ALA A 60 -23.83 -5.61 1.12
N GLU A 61 -22.64 -5.68 0.50
CA GLU A 61 -21.50 -6.36 1.08
C GLU A 61 -20.15 -5.80 0.62
N VAL A 62 -19.11 -6.19 1.36
CA VAL A 62 -17.68 -6.05 1.01
C VAL A 62 -16.96 -7.33 1.42
N GLN A 63 -15.86 -7.65 0.75
CA GLN A 63 -15.00 -8.76 1.11
C GLN A 63 -13.71 -8.25 1.75
N SER A 64 -13.24 -8.95 2.78
CA SER A 64 -11.87 -8.80 3.30
C SER A 64 -11.11 -10.08 3.04
N ASN A 65 -9.84 -10.00 2.67
CA ASN A 65 -8.99 -11.16 2.50
C ASN A 65 -7.55 -10.86 2.94
N TYR A 66 -6.73 -11.92 2.99
CA TYR A 66 -5.31 -11.80 3.29
C TYR A 66 -4.51 -12.89 2.59
N PHE A 67 -3.25 -12.60 2.28
CA PHE A 67 -2.30 -13.59 1.79
C PHE A 67 -1.00 -13.53 2.57
N GLY A 68 -0.41 -14.71 2.82
CA GLY A 68 0.96 -14.82 3.30
C GLY A 68 1.84 -15.28 2.15
N LYS A 69 2.93 -14.56 1.89
CA LYS A 69 4.01 -14.99 0.99
C LYS A 69 3.55 -15.47 -0.39
N GLY A 70 2.49 -14.86 -0.93
CA GLY A 70 1.89 -15.22 -2.22
C GLY A 70 1.28 -16.62 -2.27
N GLN A 71 1.09 -17.28 -1.14
CA GLN A 71 0.55 -18.63 -1.09
C GLN A 71 -0.95 -18.58 -1.37
N THR A 72 -1.37 -19.21 -2.47
CA THR A 72 -2.77 -19.33 -2.93
C THR A 72 -3.32 -20.76 -2.85
N THR A 73 -2.64 -21.62 -2.08
CA THR A 73 -2.96 -23.05 -1.96
C THR A 73 -4.36 -23.30 -1.40
N THR A 74 -4.87 -22.40 -0.56
CA THR A 74 -6.25 -22.39 -0.07
C THR A 74 -6.93 -21.05 -0.36
N TYR A 75 -8.22 -21.12 -0.71
CA TYR A 75 -9.08 -19.97 -1.00
C TYR A 75 -10.08 -19.71 0.14
N ASP A 76 -9.72 -20.05 1.37
CA ASP A 76 -10.57 -20.04 2.57
C ASP A 76 -10.44 -18.76 3.43
N ARG A 77 -9.66 -17.79 2.95
CA ARG A 77 -9.25 -16.61 3.72
C ARG A 77 -10.20 -15.42 3.56
N ALA A 78 -11.01 -15.42 2.50
CA ALA A 78 -11.95 -14.36 2.21
C ALA A 78 -13.21 -14.47 3.07
N ALA A 79 -13.56 -13.36 3.72
CA ALA A 79 -14.79 -13.22 4.50
C ALA A 79 -15.66 -12.12 3.90
N ILE A 80 -16.98 -12.36 3.86
CA ILE A 80 -17.99 -11.41 3.37
C ILE A 80 -18.59 -10.67 4.58
N HIS A 81 -18.67 -9.35 4.48
CA HIS A 81 -19.21 -8.48 5.52
C HIS A 81 -20.39 -7.68 5.00
N ALA A 82 -21.50 -7.69 5.73
CA ALA A 82 -22.69 -6.92 5.37
C ALA A 82 -22.44 -5.42 5.57
N VAL A 83 -22.70 -4.64 4.52
CA VAL A 83 -22.68 -3.17 4.53
C VAL A 83 -23.58 -2.68 3.39
N ALA A 84 -24.62 -1.93 3.72
CA ALA A 84 -25.57 -1.48 2.71
C ALA A 84 -24.96 -0.38 1.81
N ASN A 85 -25.43 -0.30 0.56
CA ASN A 85 -25.21 0.84 -0.32
C ASN A 85 -23.75 1.14 -0.69
N THR A 86 -22.88 0.12 -0.81
CA THR A 86 -21.43 0.33 -1.03
C THR A 86 -21.06 1.08 -2.31
N GLN A 87 -21.91 1.06 -3.34
CA GLN A 87 -21.74 1.81 -4.60
C GLN A 87 -22.52 3.13 -4.64
N ALA A 88 -23.42 3.37 -3.67
CA ALA A 88 -24.25 4.58 -3.60
C ALA A 88 -23.78 5.58 -2.52
N GLU A 89 -23.20 5.08 -1.44
CA GLU A 89 -22.76 5.86 -0.27
C GLU A 89 -21.26 5.72 -0.01
N PHE A 90 -20.69 6.70 0.68
CA PHE A 90 -19.31 6.63 1.18
C PHE A 90 -19.31 5.95 2.54
N HIS A 91 -18.48 4.92 2.67
CA HIS A 91 -18.18 4.27 3.96
C HIS A 91 -16.69 4.39 4.27
N THR A 92 -16.35 4.37 5.54
CA THR A 92 -14.96 4.33 6.01
C THR A 92 -14.57 2.90 6.35
N TYR A 93 -13.58 2.38 5.65
CA TYR A 93 -13.02 1.06 5.88
C TYR A 93 -11.65 1.22 6.51
N THR A 94 -11.44 0.59 7.65
CA THR A 94 -10.22 0.71 8.43
C THR A 94 -9.61 -0.67 8.63
N THR A 95 -8.32 -0.77 8.37
CA THR A 95 -7.52 -1.94 8.69
C THR A 95 -6.42 -1.52 9.66
N GLU A 96 -6.42 -2.12 10.83
CA GLU A 96 -5.33 -2.03 11.80
C GLU A 96 -4.55 -3.34 11.82
N TRP A 97 -3.27 -3.27 11.54
CA TRP A 97 -2.39 -4.41 11.33
C TRP A 97 -1.21 -4.31 12.29
N THR A 98 -1.08 -5.31 13.15
CA THR A 98 0.00 -5.41 14.16
C THR A 98 0.71 -6.75 14.01
N GLU A 99 1.75 -7.01 14.79
CA GLU A 99 2.37 -8.34 14.84
C GLU A 99 1.41 -9.42 15.39
N ASN A 100 0.40 -9.02 16.16
CA ASN A 100 -0.48 -9.94 16.88
C ASN A 100 -1.82 -10.19 16.17
N GLN A 101 -2.37 -9.17 15.50
CA GLN A 101 -3.68 -9.23 14.87
C GLN A 101 -3.87 -8.23 13.73
N ILE A 102 -4.72 -8.61 12.78
CA ILE A 102 -5.32 -7.72 11.79
C ILE A 102 -6.78 -7.50 12.18
N VAL A 103 -7.19 -6.24 12.26
CA VAL A 103 -8.55 -5.82 12.59
C VAL A 103 -9.11 -5.04 11.42
N TRP A 104 -10.24 -5.51 10.89
CA TRP A 104 -10.99 -4.82 9.85
C TRP A 104 -12.23 -4.19 10.49
N SER A 105 -12.49 -2.93 10.12
CA SER A 105 -13.64 -2.17 10.61
C SER A 105 -14.35 -1.42 9.48
N ILE A 106 -15.66 -1.26 9.62
CA ILE A 106 -16.50 -0.44 8.73
C ILE A 106 -17.21 0.61 9.60
N ASP A 107 -17.08 1.88 9.25
CA ASP A 107 -17.66 3.03 9.96
C ASP A 107 -17.41 2.98 11.48
N ASN A 108 -16.13 2.72 11.83
CA ASN A 108 -15.62 2.57 13.20
C ASN A 108 -16.16 1.36 13.99
N LYS A 109 -16.82 0.40 13.33
CA LYS A 109 -17.25 -0.85 13.95
C LYS A 109 -16.34 -1.99 13.48
N VAL A 110 -15.74 -2.70 14.42
CA VAL A 110 -14.97 -3.91 14.11
C VAL A 110 -15.89 -4.97 13.50
N ILE A 111 -15.51 -5.50 12.34
CA ILE A 111 -16.26 -6.56 11.64
C ILE A 111 -15.49 -7.88 11.56
N ARG A 112 -14.16 -7.85 11.71
CA ARG A 112 -13.29 -9.03 11.66
C ARG A 112 -12.01 -8.78 12.42
N VAL A 113 -11.55 -9.82 13.10
CA VAL A 113 -10.19 -9.90 13.66
C VAL A 113 -9.56 -11.21 13.20
N LEU A 114 -8.32 -11.15 12.74
CA LEU A 114 -7.47 -12.32 12.50
C LEU A 114 -6.29 -12.22 13.47
N ASN A 115 -6.20 -13.13 14.43
CA ASN A 115 -5.00 -13.24 15.25
C ASN A 115 -3.90 -13.98 14.47
N ALA A 116 -2.64 -13.60 14.66
CA ALA A 116 -1.51 -14.15 13.92
C ALA A 116 -1.42 -15.70 14.01
N GLY A 117 -1.68 -16.26 15.20
CA GLY A 117 -1.70 -17.71 15.40
C GLY A 117 -2.81 -18.45 14.63
N GLN A 118 -3.87 -17.76 14.21
CA GLN A 118 -4.97 -18.35 13.44
C GLN A 118 -4.66 -18.42 11.93
N ALA A 119 -3.64 -17.69 11.47
CA ALA A 119 -3.31 -17.62 10.04
C ALA A 119 -2.51 -18.83 9.53
N GLY A 120 -2.21 -19.83 10.38
CA GLY A 120 -1.52 -21.06 9.95
C GLY A 120 -0.13 -20.82 9.34
N GLY A 121 0.60 -19.82 9.85
CA GLY A 121 1.91 -19.41 9.31
C GLY A 121 1.84 -18.48 8.09
N GLN A 122 0.64 -18.10 7.64
CA GLN A 122 0.41 -17.19 6.51
C GLN A 122 0.02 -15.78 6.97
N TYR A 123 0.44 -15.38 8.16
CA TYR A 123 0.13 -14.06 8.68
C TYR A 123 0.95 -12.98 7.94
N PRO A 124 0.31 -11.95 7.36
CA PRO A 124 1.00 -10.82 6.75
C PRO A 124 1.86 -10.09 7.78
N GLN A 125 3.15 -9.97 7.53
CA GLN A 125 4.11 -9.54 8.54
C GLN A 125 5.35 -8.84 7.95
N THR A 126 5.31 -8.41 6.69
CA THR A 126 6.42 -7.70 6.05
C THR A 126 5.95 -6.35 5.51
N PRO A 127 6.85 -5.36 5.30
CA PRO A 127 6.44 -4.01 4.95
C PRO A 127 5.56 -3.98 3.70
N MET A 128 4.46 -3.22 3.74
CA MET A 128 3.48 -3.19 2.66
C MET A 128 3.27 -1.79 2.09
N GLN A 129 3.10 -1.71 0.78
CA GLN A 129 2.56 -0.54 0.08
C GLN A 129 1.04 -0.57 0.09
N LEU A 130 0.41 0.59 0.16
CA LEU A 130 -1.01 0.75 -0.10
C LEU A 130 -1.24 0.93 -1.61
N LYS A 131 -2.10 0.08 -2.17
CA LYS A 131 -2.55 0.10 -3.56
C LYS A 131 -4.07 0.25 -3.58
N ILE A 132 -4.59 1.16 -4.39
CA ILE A 132 -6.02 1.43 -4.50
C ILE A 132 -6.38 1.49 -5.97
N GLY A 133 -7.49 0.88 -6.37
CA GLY A 133 -7.97 1.02 -7.73
C GLY A 133 -9.27 0.33 -8.03
N ALA A 134 -9.62 0.33 -9.31
CA ALA A 134 -10.77 -0.38 -9.84
C ALA A 134 -10.37 -1.10 -11.14
N TRP A 135 -11.00 -2.22 -11.42
CA TRP A 135 -10.68 -3.09 -12.55
C TRP A 135 -11.87 -3.99 -12.90
N ALA A 136 -11.81 -4.66 -14.04
CA ALA A 136 -12.83 -5.61 -14.46
C ALA A 136 -12.39 -7.06 -14.15
N GLY A 137 -12.84 -7.61 -13.03
CA GLY A 137 -12.71 -9.04 -12.71
C GLY A 137 -13.51 -9.92 -13.67
N GLY A 138 -14.65 -9.41 -14.15
CA GLY A 138 -15.50 -10.03 -15.16
C GLY A 138 -15.04 -9.83 -16.62
N ASP A 139 -13.81 -9.35 -16.87
CA ASP A 139 -13.30 -9.29 -18.24
C ASP A 139 -13.23 -10.70 -18.84
N SER A 140 -13.68 -10.84 -20.08
CA SER A 140 -13.61 -12.07 -20.87
C SER A 140 -12.20 -12.66 -21.01
N SER A 141 -11.14 -11.86 -20.82
CA SER A 141 -9.76 -12.37 -20.84
C SER A 141 -9.33 -13.05 -19.53
N ASN A 142 -10.08 -12.87 -18.44
CA ASN A 142 -9.74 -13.45 -17.14
C ASN A 142 -10.13 -14.93 -17.06
N SER A 143 -9.60 -15.62 -16.05
CA SER A 143 -10.01 -17.01 -15.78
C SER A 143 -11.48 -17.09 -15.39
N GLN A 144 -12.16 -18.18 -15.74
CA GLN A 144 -13.59 -18.36 -15.43
C GLN A 144 -13.87 -18.19 -13.93
N GLY A 145 -13.00 -18.71 -13.06
CA GLY A 145 -13.15 -18.55 -11.61
C GLY A 145 -13.11 -17.08 -11.15
N THR A 146 -12.29 -16.23 -11.78
CA THR A 146 -12.25 -14.78 -11.48
C THR A 146 -13.52 -14.09 -11.95
N ILE A 147 -14.01 -14.45 -13.14
CA ILE A 147 -15.26 -13.90 -13.70
C ILE A 147 -16.44 -14.27 -12.81
N ASP A 148 -16.53 -15.54 -12.39
CA ASP A 148 -17.58 -16.04 -11.52
C ASP A 148 -17.51 -15.36 -10.14
N TRP A 149 -16.32 -15.25 -9.55
CA TRP A 149 -16.08 -14.52 -8.30
C TRP A 149 -16.52 -13.06 -8.38
N ALA A 150 -16.22 -12.37 -9.48
CA ALA A 150 -16.59 -10.97 -9.70
C ALA A 150 -18.10 -10.76 -9.94
N GLY A 151 -18.90 -11.84 -9.90
CA GLY A 151 -20.35 -11.83 -10.07
C GLY A 151 -20.81 -11.97 -11.52
N GLY A 152 -19.91 -12.31 -12.45
CA GLY A 152 -20.21 -12.55 -13.86
C GLY A 152 -19.50 -11.59 -14.83
N PRO A 153 -19.78 -11.72 -16.14
CA PRO A 153 -19.08 -10.99 -17.18
C PRO A 153 -19.38 -9.48 -17.14
N THR A 154 -18.33 -8.67 -17.35
CA THR A 154 -18.42 -7.21 -17.40
C THR A 154 -19.03 -6.75 -18.72
N SER A 155 -20.11 -5.96 -18.65
CA SER A 155 -20.70 -5.28 -19.81
C SER A 155 -20.24 -3.82 -19.89
N TYR A 156 -19.14 -3.56 -20.59
CA TYR A 156 -18.55 -2.23 -20.71
C TYR A 156 -19.50 -1.18 -21.31
N GLY A 157 -20.49 -1.59 -22.13
CA GLY A 157 -21.50 -0.69 -22.69
C GLY A 157 -22.44 -0.05 -21.65
N ALA A 158 -22.51 -0.60 -20.44
CA ALA A 158 -23.24 -0.01 -19.31
C ALA A 158 -22.38 0.94 -18.45
N GLY A 159 -21.09 1.08 -18.78
CA GLY A 159 -20.16 1.99 -18.13
C GLY A 159 -20.28 3.45 -18.61
N PRO A 160 -19.32 4.32 -18.23
CA PRO A 160 -18.14 4.01 -17.43
C PRO A 160 -18.47 3.75 -15.96
N PHE A 161 -17.72 2.86 -15.32
CA PHE A 161 -17.87 2.51 -13.92
C PHE A 161 -16.78 3.19 -13.10
N THR A 162 -17.13 3.90 -12.03
CA THR A 162 -16.16 4.73 -11.29
C THR A 162 -16.24 4.50 -9.79
N MET A 163 -15.09 4.13 -9.20
CA MET A 163 -14.84 4.17 -7.77
C MET A 163 -14.38 5.56 -7.35
N TYR A 164 -14.91 6.05 -6.23
CA TYR A 164 -14.57 7.34 -5.64
C TYR A 164 -13.93 7.15 -4.29
N VAL A 165 -12.74 7.71 -4.10
CA VAL A 165 -12.07 7.78 -2.79
C VAL A 165 -12.08 9.22 -2.34
N SER A 166 -12.71 9.47 -1.19
CA SER A 166 -12.79 10.80 -0.59
C SER A 166 -11.58 11.11 0.27
N SER A 167 -11.06 10.13 1.00
CA SER A 167 -9.90 10.31 1.88
C SER A 167 -9.17 8.99 2.12
N VAL A 168 -7.88 9.12 2.40
CA VAL A 168 -7.02 8.06 2.91
C VAL A 168 -6.26 8.63 4.09
N SER A 169 -6.28 7.92 5.21
CA SER A 169 -5.44 8.20 6.38
C SER A 169 -4.57 6.98 6.66
N ILE A 170 -3.32 7.20 7.02
CA ILE A 170 -2.43 6.10 7.37
C ILE A 170 -1.50 6.48 8.52
N VAL A 171 -1.23 5.51 9.36
CA VAL A 171 -0.25 5.57 10.45
C VAL A 171 0.69 4.40 10.28
N ASP A 172 1.98 4.70 10.09
CA ASP A 172 3.06 3.73 10.17
C ASP A 172 3.40 3.52 11.64
N TYR A 173 3.38 2.27 12.11
CA TYR A 173 3.79 1.96 13.49
C TYR A 173 5.31 1.84 13.64
N SER A 174 6.06 1.99 12.55
CA SER A 174 7.51 2.04 12.56
C SER A 174 8.03 3.46 12.39
N THR A 175 9.25 3.73 12.87
CA THR A 175 9.89 5.06 12.79
C THR A 175 10.99 5.15 11.73
N GLY A 176 11.26 4.04 11.03
CA GLY A 176 12.29 3.97 9.99
C GLY A 176 11.95 4.79 8.75
N THR A 177 13.01 5.30 8.10
CA THR A 177 12.91 6.03 6.83
C THR A 177 12.77 5.10 5.63
N SER A 178 13.28 3.88 5.73
CA SER A 178 13.14 2.78 4.76
C SER A 178 13.20 1.42 5.47
N TYR A 179 12.83 0.36 4.74
CA TYR A 179 12.91 -1.03 5.22
C TYR A 179 13.83 -1.85 4.33
N SER A 180 14.48 -2.85 4.92
CA SER A 180 15.18 -3.92 4.18
C SER A 180 14.94 -5.25 4.88
N TYR A 181 14.85 -6.32 4.09
CA TYR A 181 14.88 -7.68 4.60
C TYR A 181 16.30 -8.01 5.05
N GLY A 182 16.48 -8.33 6.34
CA GLY A 182 17.77 -8.72 6.91
C GLY A 182 18.19 -10.15 6.54
N ASP A 183 17.23 -10.98 6.12
CA ASP A 183 17.42 -12.33 5.62
C ASP A 183 16.33 -12.72 4.61
N GLN A 184 16.23 -14.00 4.25
CA GLN A 184 15.23 -14.55 3.31
C GLN A 184 14.06 -15.26 3.99
N SER A 185 13.87 -15.08 5.30
CA SER A 185 12.82 -15.78 6.06
C SER A 185 11.40 -15.28 5.73
N GLY A 186 11.28 -14.01 5.33
CA GLY A 186 10.00 -13.30 5.27
C GLY A 186 9.34 -13.15 6.64
N SER A 187 10.13 -13.20 7.72
CA SER A 187 9.68 -12.95 9.09
C SER A 187 9.75 -11.46 9.40
N TRP A 188 8.82 -10.94 10.19
CA TRP A 188 8.86 -9.52 10.57
C TRP A 188 10.10 -9.19 11.41
N GLU A 189 10.62 -10.15 12.17
CA GLU A 189 11.82 -10.01 12.99
C GLU A 189 13.09 -9.76 12.16
N SER A 190 13.08 -10.13 10.87
CA SER A 190 14.21 -9.85 9.98
C SER A 190 14.16 -8.46 9.36
N ILE A 191 13.06 -7.72 9.52
CA ILE A 191 12.88 -6.40 8.93
C ILE A 191 13.71 -5.36 9.67
N VAL A 192 14.63 -4.74 8.94
CA VAL A 192 15.46 -3.65 9.43
C VAL A 192 14.83 -2.31 9.05
N ALA A 193 14.48 -1.50 10.04
CA ALA A 193 13.98 -0.13 9.87
C ALA A 193 15.15 0.87 9.93
N ALA A 194 15.55 1.43 8.79
CA ALA A 194 16.72 2.31 8.72
C ALA A 194 16.52 3.62 9.50
N GLY A 195 17.40 3.86 10.48
CA GLY A 195 17.35 5.05 11.34
C GLY A 195 16.18 5.08 12.32
N GLY A 196 15.52 3.95 12.57
CA GLY A 196 14.39 3.84 13.48
C GLY A 196 14.22 2.43 14.00
N ALA A 197 12.99 2.08 14.36
CA ALA A 197 12.61 0.74 14.81
C ALA A 197 11.25 0.34 14.26
N VAL A 198 11.08 -0.96 14.02
CA VAL A 198 9.74 -1.56 13.87
C VAL A 198 8.98 -1.36 15.19
N ASN A 199 7.68 -1.04 15.12
CA ASN A 199 6.84 -0.72 16.28
C ASN A 199 7.30 0.52 17.09
N GLY A 200 8.20 1.36 16.57
CA GLY A 200 8.64 2.58 17.26
C GLY A 200 7.56 3.67 17.45
N ASN A 201 6.41 3.53 16.80
CA ASN A 201 5.26 4.45 16.85
C ASN A 201 3.93 3.70 17.16
N SER A 202 4.00 2.52 17.77
CA SER A 202 2.83 1.66 18.05
C SER A 202 2.02 2.07 19.29
N GLY A 203 2.45 3.10 20.04
CA GLY A 203 1.89 3.47 21.35
C GLY A 203 0.40 3.87 21.38
N GLY A 204 -0.26 3.98 20.22
CA GLY A 204 -1.71 4.18 20.09
C GLY A 204 -2.48 2.95 19.60
N SER A 205 -1.83 1.81 19.38
CA SER A 205 -2.49 0.60 18.91
C SER A 205 -3.28 -0.08 20.03
N VAL A 206 -4.44 -0.64 19.67
CA VAL A 206 -5.34 -1.30 20.62
C VAL A 206 -5.52 -2.76 20.21
N THR A 207 -5.26 -3.69 21.13
CA THR A 207 -5.59 -5.11 20.96
C THR A 207 -7.08 -5.32 21.16
N VAL A 208 -7.70 -6.13 20.29
CA VAL A 208 -9.15 -6.36 20.30
C VAL A 208 -9.39 -7.80 20.75
N THR A 209 -9.95 -7.98 21.93
CA THR A 209 -10.18 -9.31 22.53
C THR A 209 -11.51 -9.93 22.11
N ASP A 210 -12.52 -9.12 21.81
CA ASP A 210 -13.89 -9.55 21.53
C ASP A 210 -14.29 -9.21 20.10
N ALA A 211 -13.93 -10.10 19.17
CA ALA A 211 -14.26 -9.97 17.75
C ALA A 211 -15.61 -10.64 17.42
N PRO A 212 -16.43 -10.06 16.52
CA PRO A 212 -17.59 -10.75 15.98
C PRO A 212 -17.16 -12.00 15.19
N ALA A 213 -17.99 -13.05 15.25
CA ALA A 213 -17.75 -14.27 14.48
C ALA A 213 -17.91 -14.01 12.98
N ILE A 214 -17.06 -14.63 12.16
CA ILE A 214 -17.24 -14.65 10.70
C ILE A 214 -18.43 -15.54 10.37
N THR A 215 -19.48 -14.94 9.82
CA THR A 215 -20.74 -15.64 9.49
C THR A 215 -20.84 -16.05 8.03
N SER A 216 -19.94 -15.57 7.17
CA SER A 216 -19.92 -15.86 5.74
C SER A 216 -18.50 -15.82 5.17
N THR A 217 -18.15 -16.81 4.35
CA THR A 217 -16.88 -16.89 3.61
C THR A 217 -17.16 -17.15 2.14
N THR A 218 -16.20 -16.82 1.29
CA THR A 218 -16.27 -17.10 -0.14
C THR A 218 -15.00 -17.82 -0.60
N SER A 219 -15.12 -18.63 -1.63
CA SER A 219 -14.00 -19.32 -2.28
C SER A 219 -13.76 -18.76 -3.68
N GLY A 220 -12.54 -18.92 -4.20
CA GLY A 220 -12.16 -18.42 -5.51
C GLY A 220 -11.67 -16.97 -5.55
N ASN A 221 -11.55 -16.29 -4.39
CA ASN A 221 -10.89 -14.98 -4.32
C ASN A 221 -9.44 -15.08 -4.79
N VAL A 222 -9.15 -14.44 -5.92
CA VAL A 222 -7.79 -14.34 -6.46
C VAL A 222 -7.17 -13.02 -5.99
N ALA A 223 -5.85 -13.03 -5.76
CA ALA A 223 -5.12 -11.78 -5.59
C ALA A 223 -5.32 -10.89 -6.82
N TRP A 224 -5.45 -9.58 -6.63
CA TRP A 224 -5.68 -8.68 -7.76
C TRP A 224 -4.44 -8.61 -8.67
N ASP A 225 -4.53 -9.17 -9.88
CA ASP A 225 -3.46 -9.17 -10.90
C ASP A 225 -2.87 -7.77 -11.19
N GLY A 226 -3.67 -6.71 -11.02
CA GLY A 226 -3.23 -5.33 -11.19
C GLY A 226 -2.24 -4.85 -10.13
N THR A 227 -2.21 -5.46 -8.95
CA THR A 227 -1.20 -5.17 -7.91
C THR A 227 0.20 -5.68 -8.28
N HIS A 228 0.28 -6.72 -9.11
CA HIS A 228 1.54 -7.30 -9.59
C HIS A 228 2.13 -6.57 -10.81
N ARG A 229 1.43 -5.57 -11.35
CA ARG A 229 1.94 -4.70 -12.42
C ARG A 229 2.63 -3.48 -11.81
N THR A 230 3.82 -3.15 -12.30
CA THR A 230 4.53 -1.91 -11.96
C THR A 230 3.77 -0.71 -12.53
N ASN A 231 2.80 -0.17 -11.78
CA ASN A 231 2.06 1.03 -12.20
C ASN A 231 2.74 2.28 -11.63
N THR A 232 3.46 3.00 -12.50
CA THR A 232 4.20 4.23 -12.17
C THR A 232 3.30 5.46 -12.22
N ALA A 233 2.29 5.55 -11.34
CA ALA A 233 1.57 6.81 -11.15
C ALA A 233 2.31 7.68 -10.12
N THR A 234 3.17 8.59 -10.59
CA THR A 234 3.87 9.55 -9.72
C THR A 234 2.92 10.69 -9.38
N VAL A 235 2.28 10.64 -8.21
CA VAL A 235 1.66 11.82 -7.62
C VAL A 235 2.66 12.44 -6.63
N SER A 236 3.03 13.69 -6.88
CA SER A 236 3.93 14.47 -6.03
C SER A 236 3.11 15.51 -5.29
N TYR A 237 2.83 15.29 -4.01
CA TYR A 237 2.27 16.31 -3.14
C TYR A 237 3.43 16.99 -2.40
N THR A 238 3.62 18.29 -2.61
CA THR A 238 4.58 19.11 -1.85
C THR A 238 3.94 19.74 -0.61
N THR A 239 2.61 19.76 -0.52
CA THR A 239 1.82 20.19 0.64
C THR A 239 0.50 19.44 0.70
N LEU A 240 0.06 19.07 1.92
CA LEU A 240 -1.21 18.42 2.21
C LEU A 240 -2.02 19.35 3.13
N PRO A 241 -3.24 19.78 2.75
CA PRO A 241 -4.12 20.54 3.64
C PRO A 241 -4.38 19.76 4.94
N GLY A 242 -4.17 20.40 6.10
CA GLY A 242 -4.39 19.78 7.41
C GLY A 242 -3.15 19.15 8.06
N LEU A 243 -1.96 19.29 7.47
CA LEU A 243 -0.72 18.89 8.15
C LEU A 243 -0.51 19.73 9.43
N PRO A 244 -0.24 19.12 10.60
CA PRO A 244 0.08 19.86 11.81
C PRO A 244 1.33 20.74 11.62
N SER A 245 1.37 21.89 12.30
CA SER A 245 2.53 22.78 12.26
C SER A 245 3.81 22.04 12.67
N GLY A 246 4.88 22.16 11.87
CA GLY A 246 6.15 21.48 12.12
C GLY A 246 6.25 20.04 11.58
N TRP A 247 5.36 19.65 10.66
CA TRP A 247 5.47 18.40 9.89
C TRP A 247 5.74 18.71 8.42
N SER A 248 6.41 17.80 7.72
CA SER A 248 6.71 17.90 6.28
C SER A 248 6.52 16.56 5.59
N ILE A 249 6.47 16.56 4.26
CA ILE A 249 6.47 15.34 3.44
C ILE A 249 7.91 15.05 3.03
N SER A 250 8.45 13.89 3.40
CA SER A 250 9.80 13.45 3.01
C SER A 250 9.90 13.24 1.50
N ALA A 251 11.13 13.11 0.97
CA ALA A 251 11.34 12.71 -0.42
C ALA A 251 10.70 11.34 -0.76
N SER A 252 10.53 10.47 0.25
CA SER A 252 9.82 9.18 0.14
C SER A 252 8.29 9.32 0.21
N GLY A 253 7.75 10.52 0.39
CA GLY A 253 6.31 10.78 0.45
C GLY A 253 5.67 10.51 1.82
N LYS A 254 6.47 10.22 2.87
CA LYS A 254 5.98 10.02 4.24
C LYS A 254 5.78 11.38 4.92
N VAL A 255 4.74 11.49 5.74
CA VAL A 255 4.54 12.65 6.63
C VAL A 255 5.43 12.45 7.86
N VAL A 256 6.38 13.36 8.09
CA VAL A 256 7.38 13.28 9.16
C VAL A 256 7.46 14.60 9.95
N PRO A 257 7.80 14.58 11.24
CA PRO A 257 8.13 15.80 11.98
C PRO A 257 9.36 16.48 11.36
N SER A 258 9.34 17.82 11.25
CA SER A 258 10.43 18.60 10.62
C SER A 258 11.78 18.49 11.35
N SER A 259 11.81 17.94 12.57
CA SER A 259 13.06 17.63 13.29
C SER A 259 13.80 16.39 12.76
N ALA A 260 13.20 15.61 11.85
CA ALA A 260 13.80 14.40 11.28
C ALA A 260 14.52 14.61 9.94
N THR A 261 14.51 15.81 9.37
CA THR A 261 15.24 16.09 8.12
C THR A 261 16.67 16.52 8.41
N THR A 262 17.63 15.64 8.14
CA THR A 262 19.03 16.02 7.95
C THR A 262 19.11 16.94 6.74
N VAL A 263 19.40 18.23 6.95
CA VAL A 263 19.68 19.17 5.86
C VAL A 263 21.04 18.79 5.29
N ILE A 264 21.06 18.12 4.13
CA ILE A 264 22.28 18.09 3.31
C ILE A 264 22.38 19.47 2.68
N ALA A 265 23.17 20.34 3.30
CA ALA A 265 23.55 21.61 2.68
C ALA A 265 24.32 21.30 1.40
N SER A 266 23.71 21.58 0.24
CA SER A 266 24.38 21.54 -1.05
C SER A 266 25.47 22.60 -1.07
N ILE A 267 26.74 22.16 -1.03
CA ILE A 267 27.87 23.04 -1.30
C ILE A 267 27.84 23.36 -2.80
N PRO A 268 27.74 24.65 -3.21
CA PRO A 268 27.77 24.99 -4.63
C PRO A 268 29.18 24.78 -5.18
N ILE A 269 29.32 23.86 -6.14
CA ILE A 269 30.53 23.71 -6.95
C ILE A 269 30.50 24.84 -7.99
N ASN A 270 31.25 25.91 -7.74
CA ASN A 270 31.54 26.92 -8.76
C ASN A 270 32.66 26.39 -9.67
N LEU A 271 32.28 25.88 -10.84
CA LEU A 271 33.22 25.52 -11.90
C LEU A 271 33.29 26.68 -12.91
N THR A 272 34.11 27.69 -12.63
CA THR A 272 34.50 28.70 -13.62
C THR A 272 35.76 28.25 -14.36
N TYR A 273 35.60 27.89 -15.64
CA TYR A 273 36.68 27.78 -16.59
C TYR A 273 37.15 29.18 -17.00
N ALA A 274 38.42 29.50 -16.77
CA ALA A 274 39.12 30.57 -17.46
C ALA A 274 40.45 30.02 -17.99
N LEU A 275 40.48 29.71 -19.28
CA LEU A 275 41.71 29.51 -20.03
C LEU A 275 42.23 30.87 -20.51
N ALA A 276 43.37 31.30 -19.96
CA ALA A 276 44.33 32.23 -20.56
C ALA A 276 45.64 31.94 -19.78
N GLY A 277 46.75 31.51 -20.36
CA GLY A 277 47.41 32.04 -21.55
C GLY A 277 48.68 32.76 -21.07
N PHE A 278 49.84 32.32 -21.57
CA PHE A 278 51.21 32.83 -21.34
C PHE A 278 51.86 32.55 -19.98
N CYS A 279 53.19 32.45 -19.81
CA CYS A 279 54.35 31.99 -20.57
C CYS A 279 55.57 32.36 -19.67
N LEU A 280 56.65 31.58 -19.76
CA LEU A 280 58.05 31.95 -19.47
C LEU A 280 58.59 32.00 -18.02
N LEU A 281 59.57 31.09 -17.83
CA LEU A 281 60.96 31.31 -17.38
C LEU A 281 61.39 31.13 -15.91
N ALA A 282 62.45 30.31 -15.81
CA ALA A 282 63.54 30.26 -14.83
C ALA A 282 63.19 29.66 -13.45
N GLY A 283 63.99 28.79 -12.83
CA GLY A 283 65.29 28.18 -13.11
C GLY A 283 65.48 27.03 -12.10
N SER A 284 66.01 25.89 -12.52
CA SER A 284 67.37 25.42 -12.20
C SER A 284 67.59 24.87 -10.77
N PHE A 285 68.16 23.65 -10.73
CA PHE A 285 68.89 23.02 -9.61
C PHE A 285 68.04 22.51 -8.43
N LEU A 286 68.22 21.30 -7.86
CA LEU A 286 69.39 20.43 -7.69
C LEU A 286 68.92 18.96 -7.49
N HIS A 287 69.72 18.00 -7.98
CA HIS A 287 70.02 16.66 -7.44
C HIS A 287 69.28 16.23 -6.14
N GLY A 288 68.57 15.10 -6.06
CA GLY A 288 69.00 13.74 -6.36
C GLY A 288 69.35 13.01 -5.05
N PHE A 289 68.70 11.89 -4.73
CA PHE A 289 69.31 10.68 -4.16
C PHE A 289 68.29 9.54 -4.03
N ARG A 290 68.71 8.36 -4.53
CA ARG A 290 68.20 7.00 -4.25
C ARG A 290 68.41 6.70 -2.75
N PHE A 291 67.63 5.85 -2.09
CA PHE A 291 67.30 4.45 -2.37
C PHE A 291 65.86 4.11 -2.03
#